data_AF-A0A9X8QVP5-F1
#
_entry.id   AF-A0A9X8QVP5-F1
#
_cell.length_a   1.000
_cell.length_b   1.000
_cell.length_c   1.000
_cell.angle_alpha   90.00
_cell.angle_beta   90.00
_cell.angle_gamma   90.00
#
_symmetry.space_group_name_H-M   'P 1'
#
loop_
_entity.id
_entity.type
_entity.pdbx_description
1 polymer ?
#
loop_
_entity_poly.entity_id
_entity_poly.type
_entity_poly.pdbx_seq_one_letter_code
_entity_poly.pdbx_strand_id
1 'polypeptide(L)'
;MDEYRMGMEVVARQRRAAAARVRLGWWFPVLSAVSWALAVGGDFPAAGYRRLGIPDLPYGQVGGLLFLALVAVFSVRSGMNRWDVSPFALYPSLRWRFPAFALMCLGSMAVVFGLGWLGGSSSGAAWAAVVFAVVAGGVMAFLLTWMAAGIRGDILTGGQRR
;
A
#
# COMPACT_ATOMS: atom_id res chain seq x y z
N MET A 1 42.49 8.24 12.69
CA MET A 1 41.92 6.96 12.17
C MET A 1 40.76 6.48 13.04
N ASP A 2 40.83 6.62 14.37
CA ASP A 2 39.78 6.11 15.28
C ASP A 2 38.49 6.93 15.27
N GLU A 3 38.55 8.27 15.17
CA GLU A 3 37.35 9.13 15.07
C GLU A 3 36.51 8.83 13.83
N TYR A 4 37.16 8.50 12.70
CA TYR A 4 36.47 8.12 11.47
C TYR A 4 35.73 6.78 11.62
N ARG A 5 36.35 5.80 12.28
CA ARG A 5 35.71 4.50 12.60
C ARG A 5 34.53 4.69 13.56
N MET A 6 34.71 5.51 14.60
CA MET A 6 33.64 5.86 15.54
C MET A 6 32.46 6.54 14.84
N GLY A 7 32.72 7.50 13.95
CA GLY A 7 31.70 8.18 13.15
C GLY A 7 30.91 7.21 12.27
N MET A 8 31.60 6.29 11.60
CA MET A 8 30.97 5.27 10.75
C MET A 8 30.09 4.30 11.55
N GLU A 9 30.49 3.92 12.77
CA GLU A 9 29.67 3.09 13.66
C GLU A 9 28.41 3.80 14.13
N VAL A 10 28.49 5.09 14.49
CA VAL A 10 27.32 5.88 14.90
C VAL A 10 26.33 5.99 13.75
N VAL A 11 26.81 6.27 12.54
CA VAL A 11 25.98 6.32 11.33
C VAL A 11 25.34 4.95 11.06
N ALA A 12 26.08 3.85 11.21
CA ALA A 12 25.53 2.50 11.04
C ALA A 12 24.44 2.17 12.08
N ARG A 13 24.60 2.57 13.34
CA ARG A 13 23.58 2.40 14.40
C ARG A 13 22.33 3.23 14.09
N GLN A 14 22.49 4.48 13.67
CA GLN A 14 21.38 5.35 13.28
C GLN A 14 20.63 4.79 12.06
N ARG A 15 21.33 4.26 11.05
CA ARG A 15 20.71 3.60 9.89
C ARG A 15 19.93 2.35 10.28
N ARG A 16 20.45 1.53 11.19
CA ARG A 16 19.71 0.35 11.71
C ARG A 16 18.46 0.77 12.50
N ALA A 17 18.54 1.81 13.31
CA ALA A 17 17.39 2.35 14.03
C ALA A 17 16.33 2.92 13.08
N ALA A 18 16.73 3.64 12.03
CA ALA A 18 15.84 4.13 10.99
C ALA A 18 15.20 2.97 10.20
N ALA A 19 15.99 1.97 9.80
CA ALA A 19 15.52 0.77 9.12
C ALA A 19 14.52 -0.05 9.96
N ALA A 20 14.66 -0.06 11.29
CA ALA A 20 13.73 -0.71 12.20
C ALA A 20 12.37 0.01 12.26
N ARG A 21 12.33 1.34 12.10
CA ARG A 21 11.07 2.11 12.05
C ARG A 21 10.22 1.80 10.81
N VAL A 22 10.87 1.44 9.71
CA VAL A 22 10.23 1.05 8.43
C VAL A 22 9.71 -0.39 8.46
N ARG A 23 10.13 -1.20 9.44
CA ARG A 23 9.64 -2.58 9.58
C ARG A 23 8.15 -2.57 9.92
N LEU A 24 7.34 -3.05 8.98
CA LEU A 24 5.91 -3.20 9.15
C LEU A 24 5.63 -4.40 10.05
N GLY A 25 4.76 -4.21 11.04
CA GLY A 25 4.24 -5.33 11.84
C GLY A 25 3.33 -6.21 10.98
N TRP A 26 3.13 -7.46 11.38
CA TRP A 26 2.26 -8.42 10.67
C TRP A 26 0.83 -7.90 10.47
N TRP A 27 0.35 -7.03 11.36
CA TRP A 27 -0.98 -6.41 11.30
C TRP A 27 -1.14 -5.46 10.12
N PHE A 28 -0.07 -4.80 9.69
CA PHE A 28 -0.13 -3.76 8.65
C PHE A 28 -0.53 -4.32 7.28
N PRO A 29 0.13 -5.35 6.71
CA PRO A 29 -0.29 -5.92 5.44
C PRO A 29 -1.71 -6.51 5.52
N VAL A 30 -2.09 -7.10 6.66
CA VAL A 30 -3.46 -7.61 6.85
C VAL A 30 -4.49 -6.48 6.79
N LEU A 31 -4.29 -5.40 7.54
CA LEU A 31 -5.19 -4.25 7.50
C LEU A 31 -5.19 -3.56 6.14
N SER A 32 -4.05 -3.47 5.46
CA SER A 32 -3.99 -2.92 4.09
C SER A 32 -4.76 -3.78 3.09
N ALA A 33 -4.66 -5.11 3.18
CA ALA A 33 -5.41 -6.02 2.32
C ALA A 33 -6.92 -5.87 2.54
N VAL A 34 -7.36 -5.88 3.80
CA VAL A 34 -8.78 -5.78 4.15
C VAL A 34 -9.33 -4.40 3.78
N SER A 35 -8.63 -3.32 4.13
CA SER A 35 -9.07 -1.96 3.81
C SER A 35 -9.16 -1.71 2.30
N TRP A 36 -8.18 -2.18 1.52
CA TRP A 36 -8.22 -2.04 0.07
C TRP A 36 -9.31 -2.91 -0.58
N ALA A 37 -9.51 -4.14 -0.10
CA ALA A 37 -10.59 -4.99 -0.57
C ALA A 37 -11.97 -4.37 -0.30
N LEU A 38 -12.14 -3.74 0.86
CA LEU A 38 -13.36 -2.99 1.19
C LEU A 38 -13.53 -1.74 0.31
N ALA A 39 -12.45 -0.99 0.07
CA ALA A 39 -12.45 0.20 -0.76
C ALA A 39 -12.88 -0.14 -2.20
N VAL A 40 -12.22 -1.13 -2.81
CA VAL A 40 -12.47 -1.55 -4.19
C VAL A 40 -13.79 -2.31 -4.32
N GLY A 41 -14.17 -3.13 -3.34
CA GLY A 41 -15.47 -3.80 -3.32
C GLY A 41 -16.62 -2.78 -3.26
N GLY A 42 -16.49 -1.75 -2.42
CA GLY A 42 -17.52 -0.73 -2.26
C GLY A 42 -17.88 0.07 -3.52
N ASP A 43 -17.03 0.05 -4.56
CA ASP A 43 -17.31 0.69 -5.86
C ASP A 43 -18.25 -0.14 -6.76
N PHE A 44 -18.59 -1.38 -6.38
CA PHE A 44 -19.59 -2.17 -7.09
C PHE A 44 -21.01 -1.68 -6.76
N PRO A 45 -21.96 -1.64 -7.71
CA PRO A 45 -23.29 -1.06 -7.48
C PRO A 45 -24.03 -1.73 -6.29
N ALA A 46 -24.58 -0.92 -5.39
CA ALA A 46 -25.33 -1.37 -4.20
C ALA A 46 -26.45 -2.40 -4.51
N ALA A 47 -27.04 -2.31 -5.71
CA ALA A 47 -28.04 -3.26 -6.19
C ALA A 47 -27.51 -4.71 -6.33
N GLY A 48 -26.20 -4.89 -6.52
CA GLY A 48 -25.54 -6.20 -6.54
C GLY A 48 -25.31 -6.79 -5.15
N TYR A 49 -24.97 -5.96 -4.15
CA TYR A 49 -24.76 -6.39 -2.76
C TYR A 49 -26.04 -6.84 -2.08
N ARG A 50 -27.16 -6.17 -2.35
CA ARG A 50 -28.49 -6.59 -1.85
C ARG A 50 -28.88 -7.99 -2.32
N ARG A 51 -28.43 -8.42 -3.51
CA ARG A 51 -28.67 -9.78 -4.04
C ARG A 51 -27.84 -10.86 -3.34
N LEU A 52 -26.73 -10.46 -2.72
CA LEU A 52 -25.87 -11.33 -1.91
C LEU A 52 -26.29 -11.38 -0.44
N GLY A 53 -27.36 -10.67 -0.05
CA GLY A 53 -27.78 -10.54 1.35
C GLY A 53 -26.82 -9.71 2.21
N ILE A 54 -25.92 -8.95 1.59
CA ILE A 54 -24.96 -8.09 2.28
C ILE A 54 -25.66 -6.76 2.60
N PRO A 55 -25.66 -6.30 3.87
CA PRO A 55 -26.32 -5.06 4.25
C PRO A 55 -25.63 -3.87 3.58
N ASP A 56 -26.44 -2.90 3.14
CA ASP A 56 -26.00 -1.70 2.44
C ASP A 56 -25.31 -0.75 3.44
N LEU A 57 -23.97 -0.85 3.53
CA LEU A 57 -23.14 0.01 4.37
C LEU A 57 -22.07 0.69 3.49
N PRO A 58 -21.51 1.84 3.90
CA PRO A 58 -20.50 2.57 3.13
C PRO A 58 -19.13 1.89 3.19
N TYR A 59 -19.03 0.60 2.86
CA TYR A 59 -17.80 -0.20 2.94
C TYR A 59 -16.65 0.42 2.14
N GLY A 60 -16.95 1.00 0.97
CA GLY A 60 -15.97 1.69 0.13
C GLY A 60 -15.33 2.89 0.84
N GLN A 61 -16.14 3.74 1.47
CA GLN A 61 -15.67 4.91 2.20
C GLN A 61 -14.87 4.53 3.44
N VAL A 62 -15.36 3.56 4.22
CA VAL A 62 -14.67 3.09 5.43
C VAL A 62 -13.34 2.42 5.06
N GLY A 63 -13.35 1.55 4.05
CA GLY A 63 -12.15 0.90 3.52
C GLY A 63 -11.14 1.91 2.97
N GLY A 64 -11.60 2.87 2.17
CA GLY A 64 -10.77 3.92 1.59
C GLY A 64 -10.12 4.82 2.65
N LEU A 65 -10.90 5.29 3.64
CA LEU A 65 -10.38 6.09 4.75
C LEU A 65 -9.37 5.32 5.59
N LEU A 66 -9.65 4.05 5.91
CA LEU A 66 -8.73 3.20 6.65
C LEU A 66 -7.43 2.97 5.85
N PHE A 67 -7.54 2.75 4.54
CA PHE A 67 -6.39 2.57 3.67
C PHE A 67 -5.53 3.85 3.61
N LEU A 68 -6.16 5.02 3.46
CA LEU A 68 -5.46 6.31 3.49
C LEU A 68 -4.75 6.55 4.82
N ALA A 69 -5.39 6.19 5.94
CA ALA A 69 -4.77 6.27 7.26
C ALA A 69 -3.51 5.37 7.35
N LEU A 70 -3.58 4.14 6.81
CA LEU A 70 -2.43 3.24 6.75
C LEU A 70 -1.30 3.79 5.86
N VAL A 71 -1.63 4.38 4.71
CA VAL A 71 -0.67 5.05 3.82
C VAL A 71 -0.02 6.23 4.54
N ALA A 72 -0.78 7.03 5.29
CA ALA A 72 -0.24 8.14 6.08
C ALA A 72 0.71 7.64 7.17
N VAL A 73 0.33 6.59 7.92
CA VAL A 73 1.19 5.94 8.92
C VAL A 73 2.48 5.41 8.27
N PHE A 74 2.37 4.80 7.09
CA PHE A 74 3.52 4.33 6.33
C PHE A 74 4.45 5.49 5.95
N SER A 75 3.91 6.57 5.38
CA SER A 75 4.66 7.77 4.98
C SER A 75 5.36 8.46 6.14
N VAL A 76 4.74 8.50 7.31
CA VAL A 76 5.35 9.04 8.54
C VAL A 76 6.48 8.14 9.02
N ARG A 77 6.26 6.82 9.06
CA ARG A 77 7.28 5.85 9.50
C ARG A 77 8.48 5.74 8.56
N SER A 78 8.25 5.87 7.26
CA SER A 78 9.29 5.86 6.23
C SER A 78 10.00 7.19 6.07
N GLY A 79 9.50 8.28 6.68
CA GLY A 79 10.09 9.61 6.53
C GLY A 79 9.84 10.24 5.15
N MET A 80 8.96 9.65 4.33
CA MET A 80 8.55 10.17 3.01
C MET A 80 7.76 11.49 3.13
N ASN A 81 7.26 11.83 4.32
CA ASN A 81 6.55 13.09 4.59
C ASN A 81 7.48 14.32 4.76
N ARG A 82 8.80 14.18 4.58
CA ARG A 82 9.71 15.33 4.64
C ARG A 82 9.65 16.09 3.31
N TRP A 83 9.00 17.25 3.33
CA TRP A 83 8.78 18.12 2.17
C TRP A 83 10.09 18.61 1.52
N ASP A 84 11.21 18.55 2.25
CA ASP A 84 12.51 19.08 1.81
C ASP A 84 13.27 18.16 0.84
N VAL A 85 12.81 16.93 0.60
CA VAL A 85 13.51 15.97 -0.28
C VAL A 85 12.53 15.18 -1.12
N SER A 86 12.75 15.15 -2.45
CA SER A 86 12.07 14.23 -3.34
C SER A 86 12.19 12.79 -2.80
N PRO A 87 11.08 12.09 -2.49
CA PRO A 87 11.15 10.74 -1.93
C PRO A 87 11.89 9.76 -2.85
N PHE A 88 11.91 10.02 -4.15
CA PHE A 88 12.67 9.25 -5.15
C PHE A 88 14.17 9.54 -5.18
N ALA A 89 14.59 10.68 -4.65
CA ALA A 89 16.01 11.02 -4.45
C ALA A 89 16.57 10.37 -3.17
N LEU A 90 15.71 10.20 -2.15
CA LEU A 90 16.07 9.58 -0.88
C LEU A 90 15.97 8.05 -0.92
N TYR A 91 15.03 7.51 -1.72
CA TYR A 91 14.84 6.08 -1.94
C TYR A 91 14.77 5.76 -3.45
N PRO A 92 15.91 5.48 -4.11
CA PRO A 92 15.94 5.13 -5.53
C PRO A 92 15.06 3.93 -5.88
N SER A 93 14.89 2.99 -4.94
CA SER A 93 14.06 1.80 -5.14
C SER A 93 12.58 2.15 -5.38
N LEU A 94 12.09 3.32 -4.93
CA LEU A 94 10.70 3.74 -5.15
C LEU A 94 10.39 4.08 -6.61
N ARG A 95 11.39 4.40 -7.45
CA ARG A 95 11.16 4.83 -8.85
C ARG A 95 10.41 3.80 -9.69
N TRP A 96 10.59 2.51 -9.39
CA TRP A 96 9.90 1.42 -10.06
C TRP A 96 8.74 0.86 -9.24
N ARG A 97 8.82 0.95 -7.91
CA ARG A 97 7.82 0.37 -7.00
C ARG A 97 6.57 1.23 -6.88
N PHE A 98 6.73 2.55 -6.86
CA PHE A 98 5.62 3.48 -6.73
C PHE A 98 4.71 3.52 -7.97
N PRO A 99 5.23 3.54 -9.22
CA PRO A 99 4.37 3.41 -10.39
C PRO A 99 3.57 2.10 -10.40
N ALA A 100 4.18 0.98 -10.02
CA ALA A 100 3.47 -0.30 -9.92
C ALA A 100 2.31 -0.24 -8.90
N PHE A 101 2.55 0.39 -7.74
CA PHE A 101 1.51 0.64 -6.74
C PHE A 101 0.39 1.54 -7.28
N ALA A 102 0.74 2.66 -7.92
CA ALA A 102 -0.24 3.60 -8.48
C ALA A 102 -1.07 2.96 -9.60
N LEU A 103 -0.44 2.20 -10.50
CA LEU A 103 -1.11 1.46 -11.56
C LEU A 103 -2.05 0.40 -10.99
N MET A 104 -1.66 -0.29 -9.92
CA MET A 104 -2.54 -1.27 -9.26
C MET A 104 -3.74 -0.58 -8.60
N CYS A 105 -3.55 0.58 -7.97
CA CYS A 105 -4.65 1.34 -7.39
C CYS A 105 -5.69 1.71 -8.46
N LEU A 106 -5.24 2.36 -9.52
CA LEU A 106 -6.10 2.81 -10.62
C LEU A 106 -6.71 1.63 -11.38
N GLY A 107 -5.91 0.60 -11.66
CA GLY A 107 -6.35 -0.58 -12.40
C GLY A 107 -7.40 -1.39 -11.64
N SER A 108 -7.24 -1.58 -10.33
CA SER A 108 -8.23 -2.32 -9.54
C SER A 108 -9.57 -1.59 -9.42
N MET A 109 -9.57 -0.28 -9.25
CA MET A 109 -10.79 0.54 -9.32
C MET A 109 -11.45 0.45 -10.70
N ALA A 110 -10.67 0.61 -11.78
CA ALA A 110 -11.19 0.52 -13.15
C ALA A 110 -11.82 -0.84 -13.47
N VAL A 111 -11.23 -1.95 -12.98
CA VAL A 111 -11.77 -3.30 -13.18
C VAL A 111 -13.11 -3.49 -12.48
N VAL A 112 -13.24 -3.08 -11.21
CA VAL A 112 -14.52 -3.24 -10.49
C VAL A 112 -15.59 -2.32 -11.05
N PHE A 113 -15.23 -1.09 -11.40
CA PHE A 113 -16.14 -0.18 -12.11
C PHE A 113 -16.59 -0.76 -13.45
N GLY A 114 -15.67 -1.32 -14.23
CA GLY A 114 -15.96 -1.99 -15.49
C GLY A 114 -16.85 -3.23 -15.33
N LEU A 115 -16.63 -4.04 -14.30
CA LEU A 115 -17.48 -5.18 -13.94
C LEU A 115 -18.91 -4.73 -13.59
N GLY A 116 -19.05 -3.63 -12.85
CA GLY A 116 -20.34 -3.03 -12.52
C GLY A 116 -21.08 -2.48 -13.75
N TRP A 117 -20.34 -1.93 -14.71
CA TRP A 117 -20.92 -1.38 -15.95
C TRP A 117 -21.29 -2.49 -16.95
N LEU A 118 -20.39 -3.43 -17.23
CA LEU A 118 -20.55 -4.43 -18.29
C LEU A 118 -21.36 -5.66 -17.85
N GLY A 119 -21.25 -6.07 -16.58
CA GLY A 119 -21.81 -7.34 -16.10
C GLY A 119 -23.30 -7.31 -15.78
N GLY A 120 -23.92 -6.13 -15.81
CA GLY A 120 -25.25 -5.90 -15.26
C GLY A 120 -25.36 -6.36 -13.80
N SER A 121 -26.56 -6.31 -13.23
CA SER A 121 -26.79 -6.64 -11.83
C SER A 121 -26.77 -8.18 -11.55
N SER A 122 -26.07 -8.98 -12.36
CA SER A 122 -26.05 -10.44 -12.21
C SER A 122 -25.30 -10.87 -10.94
N SER A 123 -25.78 -11.93 -10.27
CA SER A 123 -25.13 -12.46 -9.05
C SER A 123 -23.70 -12.96 -9.33
N GLY A 124 -23.42 -13.40 -10.56
CA GLY A 124 -22.09 -13.81 -10.99
C GLY A 124 -21.09 -12.65 -11.07
N ALA A 125 -21.51 -11.49 -11.61
CA ALA A 125 -20.67 -10.29 -11.65
C ALA A 125 -20.36 -9.77 -10.24
N ALA A 126 -21.32 -9.88 -9.32
CA ALA A 126 -21.13 -9.51 -7.92
C ALA A 126 -20.09 -10.40 -7.22
N TRP A 127 -20.15 -11.73 -7.41
CA TRP A 127 -19.13 -12.65 -6.87
C TRP A 127 -17.75 -12.42 -7.51
N ALA A 128 -17.70 -12.17 -8.81
CA ALA A 128 -16.44 -11.85 -9.51
C ALA A 128 -15.79 -10.57 -8.96
N ALA A 129 -16.58 -9.53 -8.69
CA ALA A 129 -16.11 -8.30 -8.08
C ALA A 129 -15.56 -8.53 -6.65
N VAL A 130 -16.23 -9.36 -5.85
CA VAL A 130 -15.76 -9.71 -4.49
C VAL A 130 -14.43 -10.47 -4.55
N VAL A 131 -14.33 -11.51 -5.39
CA VAL A 131 -13.09 -12.28 -5.55
C VAL A 131 -11.96 -11.38 -6.03
N PHE A 132 -12.22 -10.53 -7.02
CA PHE A 132 -11.24 -9.58 -7.51
C PHE A 132 -10.79 -8.59 -6.43
N ALA A 133 -11.72 -8.04 -5.63
CA ALA A 133 -11.40 -7.13 -4.54
C ALA A 133 -10.48 -7.78 -3.48
N VAL A 134 -10.73 -9.06 -3.13
CA VAL A 134 -9.88 -9.82 -2.21
C VAL A 134 -8.48 -10.03 -2.80
N VAL A 135 -8.39 -10.42 -4.08
CA VAL A 135 -7.11 -10.57 -4.78
C VAL A 135 -6.35 -9.24 -4.84
N ALA A 136 -7.04 -8.15 -5.19
CA ALA A 136 -6.47 -6.82 -5.23
C ALA A 136 -5.95 -6.38 -3.85
N GLY A 137 -6.68 -6.66 -2.78
CA GLY A 137 -6.23 -6.44 -1.41
C GLY A 137 -4.93 -7.17 -1.09
N GLY A 138 -4.84 -8.46 -1.44
CA GLY A 138 -3.62 -9.26 -1.27
C GLY A 138 -2.42 -8.68 -2.04
N VAL A 139 -2.61 -8.30 -3.30
CA VAL A 139 -1.58 -7.67 -4.13
C VAL A 139 -1.14 -6.33 -3.53
N MET A 140 -2.06 -5.52 -3.00
CA MET A 140 -1.74 -4.23 -2.38
C MET A 140 -0.92 -4.40 -1.09
N ALA A 141 -1.27 -5.37 -0.25
CA ALA A 141 -0.46 -5.71 0.92
C ALA A 141 0.95 -6.17 0.54
N PHE A 142 1.08 -6.95 -0.54
CA PHE A 142 2.37 -7.34 -1.10
C PHE A 142 3.16 -6.12 -1.59
N LEU A 143 2.56 -5.22 -2.38
CA LEU A 143 3.23 -4.04 -2.92
C LEU A 143 3.70 -3.08 -1.81
N LEU A 144 2.90 -2.88 -0.76
CA LEU A 144 3.31 -2.07 0.41
C LEU A 144 4.48 -2.71 1.16
N THR A 145 4.45 -4.03 1.36
CA THR A 145 5.54 -4.78 1.99
C THR A 145 6.81 -4.74 1.14
N TRP A 146 6.65 -4.86 -0.18
CA TRP A 146 7.74 -4.74 -1.14
C TRP A 146 8.34 -3.34 -1.15
N MET A 147 7.54 -2.27 -1.13
CA MET A 147 8.03 -0.90 -0.97
C MET A 147 8.79 -0.71 0.34
N ALA A 148 8.24 -1.20 1.46
CA ALA A 148 8.89 -1.12 2.77
C ALA A 148 10.26 -1.83 2.78
N ALA A 149 10.36 -3.00 2.15
CA ALA A 149 11.61 -3.73 2.01
C ALA A 149 12.64 -2.96 1.16
N GLY A 150 12.19 -2.24 0.12
CA GLY A 150 13.03 -1.41 -0.74
C GLY A 150 13.61 -0.22 0.01
N ILE A 151 12.74 0.54 0.67
CA ILE A 151 13.13 1.67 1.53
C ILE A 151 14.12 1.20 2.59
N ARG A 152 13.86 0.06 3.23
CA ARG A 152 14.77 -0.51 4.24
C ARG A 152 16.14 -0.87 3.63
N GLY A 153 16.15 -1.46 2.44
CA GLY A 153 17.38 -1.75 1.70
C GLY A 153 18.18 -0.48 1.42
N ASP A 154 17.53 0.56 0.91
CA ASP A 154 18.14 1.85 0.60
C ASP A 154 18.73 2.53 1.87
N ILE A 155 18.04 2.45 3.02
CA ILE A 155 18.55 2.96 4.31
C ILE A 155 19.80 2.21 4.75
N LEU A 156 19.81 0.88 4.63
CA LEU A 156 20.93 0.05 5.09
C LEU A 156 22.17 0.23 4.20
N THR A 157 21.99 0.37 2.89
CA THR A 157 23.09 0.62 1.94
C THR A 157 23.53 2.09 1.91
N GLY A 158 22.75 2.98 2.53
CA GLY A 158 23.03 4.42 2.58
C GLY A 158 22.73 5.15 1.28
N GLY A 159 21.86 4.60 0.44
CA GLY A 159 21.53 5.15 -0.87
C GLY A 159 22.78 5.37 -1.72
N GLN A 160 23.51 4.29 -2.03
CA GLN A 160 24.71 4.35 -2.87
C GLN A 160 24.40 5.02 -4.21
N ARG A 161 24.64 6.33 -4.27
CA ARG A 161 25.02 7.04 -5.49
C ARG A 161 26.38 6.45 -5.88
N ARG A 162 26.37 5.57 -6.89
CA ARG A 162 27.47 5.55 -7.85
C ARG A 162 27.39 6.83 -8.67
#